data_AF-A0A3Q7HGV5-F1
#
_entry.id   AF-A0A3Q7HGV5-F1
#
_cell.length_a   1.000
_cell.length_b   1.000
_cell.length_c   1.000
_cell.angle_alpha   90.00
_cell.angle_beta   90.00
_cell.angle_gamma   90.00
#
_symmetry.space_group_name_H-M   'P 1'
#
loop_
_entity.id
_entity.type
_entity.pdbx_description
1 polymer ?
#
loop_
_entity_poly.entity_id
_entity_poly.type
_entity_poly.pdbx_seq_one_letter_code
_entity_poly.pdbx_strand_id
1 'polypeptide(L)'
;MAGACLSSSCLSFSTKFNTLSLNGPHADAFRSLSFSANTSLNLFSKGTVSVNPVQMPFRRSIVCEAAPTKKADSAAKRARQAEKRRIYHKAKKSEVRTRIKTVLEALETLRKKTDAESEEVVSVEKLIAEAYSAIDKAVKVGTLHRNTGARRKSRLARRKKAVEIHHGWYVPAPATEPDLVATA
;
A
#
# COMPACT_ATOMS: atom_id res chain seq x y z
N MET A 1 -29.57 32.99 30.36
CA MET A 1 -30.41 33.56 29.28
C MET A 1 -29.60 33.49 27.98
N ALA A 2 -30.21 32.93 26.93
CA ALA A 2 -29.83 32.95 25.50
C ALA A 2 -28.38 32.52 25.13
N GLY A 3 -28.09 31.46 24.37
CA GLY A 3 -28.88 30.81 23.32
C GLY A 3 -28.55 31.44 21.96
N ALA A 4 -27.60 30.87 21.22
CA ALA A 4 -27.43 31.11 19.78
C ALA A 4 -26.78 29.89 19.12
N CYS A 5 -27.64 28.95 18.74
CA CYS A 5 -27.33 27.83 17.86
C CYS A 5 -27.24 28.36 16.43
N LEU A 6 -26.08 28.22 15.78
CA LEU A 6 -25.94 28.49 14.35
C LEU A 6 -26.04 27.17 13.60
N SER A 7 -27.22 26.93 13.05
CA SER A 7 -27.57 25.85 12.14
C SER A 7 -26.85 26.03 10.80
N SER A 8 -25.89 25.17 10.48
CA SER A 8 -25.36 25.03 9.11
C SER A 8 -26.16 23.97 8.36
N SER A 9 -27.03 24.44 7.49
CA SER A 9 -27.84 23.68 6.54
C SER A 9 -26.94 22.95 5.54
N CYS A 10 -26.78 21.64 5.71
CA CYS A 10 -26.16 20.76 4.73
C CYS A 10 -27.14 20.52 3.57
N LEU A 11 -26.86 21.15 2.44
CA LEU A 11 -27.52 20.94 1.16
C LEU A 11 -27.38 19.46 0.73
N SER A 12 -28.48 18.73 0.76
CA SER A 12 -28.57 17.35 0.28
C SER A 12 -28.64 17.34 -1.26
N PHE A 13 -27.51 17.07 -1.90
CA PHE A 13 -27.48 16.73 -3.32
C PHE A 13 -28.11 15.34 -3.50
N SER A 14 -29.38 15.31 -3.90
CA SER A 14 -30.05 14.09 -4.34
C SER A 14 -29.59 13.74 -5.75
N THR A 15 -28.58 12.88 -5.87
CA THR A 15 -28.21 12.31 -7.18
C THR A 15 -29.20 11.22 -7.54
N LYS A 16 -30.18 11.58 -8.35
CA LYS A 16 -31.08 10.65 -9.04
C LYS A 16 -30.23 9.71 -9.91
N PHE A 17 -30.18 8.43 -9.55
CA PHE A 17 -29.62 7.40 -10.41
C PHE A 17 -30.62 7.11 -11.54
N ASN A 18 -30.25 7.42 -12.78
CA ASN A 18 -30.97 6.94 -13.95
C ASN A 18 -30.68 5.45 -14.13
N THR A 19 -31.71 4.63 -14.01
CA THR A 19 -31.74 3.22 -14.39
C THR A 19 -31.57 3.10 -15.90
N LEU A 20 -30.41 2.63 -16.34
CA LEU A 20 -30.21 2.21 -17.73
C LEU A 20 -30.94 0.89 -17.96
N SER A 21 -32.06 0.97 -18.68
CA SER A 21 -32.76 -0.16 -19.25
C SER A 21 -31.97 -0.68 -20.46
N LEU A 22 -31.47 -1.90 -20.37
CA LEU A 22 -30.94 -2.66 -21.51
C LEU A 22 -32.00 -3.71 -21.88
N ASN A 23 -32.81 -3.38 -22.87
CA ASN A 23 -33.63 -4.34 -23.58
C ASN A 23 -32.74 -5.08 -24.59
N GLY A 24 -32.62 -6.40 -24.44
CA GLY A 24 -31.93 -7.28 -25.38
C GLY A 24 -32.27 -8.75 -25.09
N PRO A 25 -32.81 -9.51 -26.06
CA PRO A 25 -33.37 -10.83 -25.81
C PRO A 25 -32.33 -11.92 -26.01
N HIS A 26 -31.90 -12.59 -24.94
CA HIS A 26 -31.32 -13.94 -25.04
C HIS A 26 -31.84 -14.77 -23.87
N ALA A 27 -32.91 -15.52 -24.16
CA ALA A 27 -33.49 -16.51 -23.28
C ALA A 27 -32.64 -17.78 -23.30
N ASP A 28 -31.56 -17.81 -22.51
CA ASP A 28 -30.88 -19.06 -22.21
C ASP A 28 -31.57 -19.70 -20.99
N ALA A 29 -32.50 -20.59 -21.31
CA ALA A 29 -33.24 -21.39 -20.35
C ALA A 29 -32.27 -22.35 -19.61
N PHE A 30 -31.92 -22.02 -18.37
CA PHE A 30 -31.24 -22.94 -17.48
C PHE A 30 -32.18 -24.08 -17.09
N ARG A 31 -31.98 -25.22 -17.76
CA ARG A 31 -32.64 -26.51 -17.55
C ARG A 31 -32.32 -27.02 -16.14
N SER A 32 -33.32 -27.13 -15.27
CA SER A 32 -33.20 -27.75 -13.95
C SER A 32 -32.94 -29.26 -14.10
N LEU A 33 -31.76 -29.72 -13.69
CA LEU A 33 -31.48 -31.15 -13.59
C LEU A 33 -32.20 -31.72 -12.36
N SER A 34 -33.31 -32.41 -12.61
CA SER A 34 -34.00 -33.28 -11.68
C SER A 34 -33.18 -34.56 -11.48
N PHE A 35 -32.55 -34.70 -10.31
CA PHE A 35 -32.00 -35.99 -9.89
C PHE A 35 -33.17 -36.90 -9.50
N SER A 36 -33.47 -37.87 -10.34
CA SER A 36 -34.45 -38.92 -10.05
C SER A 36 -33.92 -39.83 -8.94
N ALA A 37 -34.63 -39.83 -7.81
CA ALA A 37 -34.53 -40.89 -6.81
C ALA A 37 -35.12 -42.17 -7.40
N ASN A 38 -34.30 -43.21 -7.53
CA ASN A 38 -34.74 -44.61 -7.60
C ASN A 38 -33.52 -45.53 -7.48
N THR A 39 -33.24 -46.01 -6.27
CA THR A 39 -32.61 -47.32 -6.09
C THR A 39 -33.41 -48.09 -5.06
N SER A 40 -33.91 -49.21 -5.56
CA SER A 40 -34.89 -50.13 -5.03
C SER A 40 -34.29 -51.13 -4.05
N LEU A 41 -35.10 -51.45 -3.04
CA LEU A 41 -35.26 -52.76 -2.39
C LEU A 41 -34.17 -53.27 -1.43
N ASN A 42 -34.62 -53.38 -0.18
CA ASN A 42 -34.03 -54.12 0.93
C ASN A 42 -33.90 -55.61 0.59
N LEU A 43 -32.69 -56.16 0.76
CA LEU A 43 -32.46 -57.60 0.85
C LEU A 43 -31.96 -57.94 2.24
N PHE A 44 -32.77 -58.75 2.91
CA PHE A 44 -32.60 -59.31 4.24
C PHE A 44 -31.23 -59.95 4.45
N SER A 45 -30.57 -59.60 5.56
CA SER A 45 -29.67 -60.52 6.26
C SER A 45 -30.08 -60.54 7.73
N LYS A 46 -30.71 -61.64 8.14
CA LYS A 46 -30.96 -61.95 9.55
C LYS A 46 -29.67 -62.56 10.11
N GLY A 47 -28.82 -61.71 10.68
CA GLY A 47 -27.68 -62.13 11.50
C GLY A 47 -27.78 -61.47 12.86
N THR A 48 -28.15 -62.22 13.90
CA THR A 48 -28.11 -61.76 15.29
C THR A 48 -26.67 -61.82 15.79
N VAL A 49 -25.93 -60.72 15.68
CA VAL A 49 -24.62 -60.58 16.34
C VAL A 49 -24.87 -60.08 17.77
N SER A 50 -24.65 -60.96 18.75
CA SER A 50 -24.61 -60.59 20.16
C SER A 50 -23.33 -59.77 20.41
N VAL A 51 -23.49 -58.48 20.68
CA VAL A 51 -22.40 -57.60 21.11
C VAL A 51 -22.53 -57.33 22.61
N ASN A 52 -21.54 -57.75 23.39
CA ASN A 52 -21.44 -57.37 24.81
C ASN A 52 -21.26 -55.84 24.91
N PRO A 53 -22.03 -55.11 25.73
CA PRO A 53 -21.81 -53.68 25.90
C PRO A 53 -20.54 -53.47 26.74
N VAL A 54 -19.42 -53.16 26.08
CA VAL A 54 -18.26 -52.58 26.76
C VAL A 54 -18.69 -51.23 27.32
N GLN A 55 -18.72 -51.11 28.63
CA GLN A 55 -19.05 -49.86 29.33
C GLN A 55 -17.95 -48.85 29.05
N MET A 56 -18.18 -47.97 28.07
CA MET A 56 -17.22 -46.94 27.68
C MET A 56 -17.04 -45.94 28.83
N PRO A 57 -15.81 -45.60 29.23
CA PRO A 57 -15.58 -44.63 30.30
C PRO A 57 -16.18 -43.28 29.91
N PHE A 58 -16.87 -42.69 30.88
CA PHE A 58 -17.60 -41.43 30.85
C PHE A 58 -16.96 -40.43 29.86
N ARG A 59 -17.61 -40.22 28.71
CA ARG A 59 -17.21 -39.15 27.79
C ARG A 59 -17.39 -37.85 28.55
N ARG A 60 -16.29 -37.16 28.88
CA ARG A 60 -16.33 -35.74 29.23
C ARG A 60 -17.07 -35.03 28.09
N SER A 61 -18.29 -34.58 28.35
CA SER A 61 -19.05 -33.78 27.41
C SER A 61 -18.34 -32.45 27.26
N ILE A 62 -17.52 -32.31 26.22
CA ILE A 62 -17.07 -31.00 25.78
C ILE A 62 -18.33 -30.31 25.28
N VAL A 63 -18.85 -29.38 26.08
CA VAL A 63 -19.92 -28.48 25.64
C VAL A 63 -19.31 -27.64 24.53
N CYS A 64 -19.61 -27.98 23.27
CA CYS A 64 -19.32 -27.09 22.16
C CYS A 64 -20.20 -25.85 22.35
N GLU A 65 -19.66 -24.83 23.00
CA GLU A 65 -20.26 -23.51 23.00
C GLU A 65 -20.47 -23.09 21.54
N ALA A 66 -21.71 -22.80 21.16
CA ALA A 66 -22.09 -22.58 19.78
C ALA A 66 -21.23 -21.46 19.18
N ALA A 67 -20.51 -21.77 18.10
CA ALA A 67 -19.66 -20.80 17.40
C ALA A 67 -20.47 -19.53 17.08
N PRO A 68 -19.89 -18.32 17.22
CA PRO A 68 -20.62 -17.09 16.95
C PRO A 68 -21.14 -17.10 15.52
N THR A 69 -22.46 -16.97 15.35
CA THR A 69 -23.18 -17.01 14.06
C THR A 69 -22.88 -15.82 13.15
N LYS A 70 -21.96 -14.94 13.56
CA LYS A 70 -21.60 -13.72 12.85
C LYS A 70 -20.80 -14.06 11.60
N LYS A 71 -21.34 -13.71 10.43
CA LYS A 71 -20.67 -13.85 9.13
C LYS A 71 -19.37 -13.04 9.13
N ALA A 72 -18.35 -13.56 8.45
CA ALA A 72 -17.04 -12.92 8.36
C ALA A 72 -17.16 -11.51 7.75
N ASP A 73 -16.94 -10.49 8.56
CA ASP A 73 -17.04 -9.10 8.11
C ASP A 73 -15.80 -8.71 7.27
N SER A 74 -16.02 -8.56 5.97
CA SER A 74 -15.01 -8.11 5.03
C SER A 74 -14.50 -6.70 5.35
N ALA A 75 -15.34 -5.84 5.94
CA ALA A 75 -14.95 -4.49 6.34
C ALA A 75 -13.96 -4.53 7.51
N ALA A 76 -14.25 -5.28 8.58
CA ALA A 76 -13.32 -5.51 9.69
C ALA A 76 -11.98 -6.13 9.25
N LYS A 77 -11.98 -7.00 8.21
CA LYS A 77 -10.74 -7.52 7.62
C LYS A 77 -9.94 -6.43 6.91
N ARG A 78 -10.60 -5.59 6.09
CA ARG A 78 -9.95 -4.48 5.37
C ARG A 78 -9.36 -3.46 6.32
N ALA A 79 -10.05 -3.13 7.42
CA ALA A 79 -9.54 -2.25 8.47
C ALA A 79 -8.22 -2.76 9.06
N ARG A 80 -8.18 -4.03 9.52
CA ARG A 80 -6.96 -4.67 10.05
C ARG A 80 -5.81 -4.69 9.04
N GLN A 81 -6.09 -4.93 7.76
CA GLN A 81 -5.07 -4.91 6.71
C GLN A 81 -4.54 -3.49 6.45
N ALA A 82 -5.42 -2.49 6.46
CA ALA A 82 -5.07 -1.09 6.26
C ALA A 82 -4.16 -0.58 7.38
N GLU A 83 -4.44 -0.93 8.63
CA GLU A 83 -3.60 -0.58 9.79
C GLU A 83 -2.18 -1.15 9.65
N LYS A 84 -2.07 -2.44 9.33
CA LYS A 84 -0.77 -3.10 9.11
C LYS A 84 0.03 -2.42 7.99
N ARG A 85 -0.61 -2.15 6.86
CA ARG A 85 0.02 -1.45 5.71
C ARG A 85 0.39 -0.01 6.06
N ARG A 86 -0.47 0.69 6.81
CA ARG A 86 -0.23 2.07 7.26
C ARG A 86 1.03 2.15 8.12
N ILE A 87 1.19 1.27 9.11
CA ILE A 87 2.38 1.25 9.97
C ILE A 87 3.64 1.02 9.14
N TYR A 88 3.62 0.03 8.25
CA TYR A 88 4.74 -0.29 7.37
C TYR A 88 5.13 0.88 6.45
N HIS A 89 4.16 1.45 5.73
CA HIS A 89 4.41 2.56 4.81
C HIS A 89 4.78 3.85 5.55
N LYS A 90 4.27 4.07 6.77
CA LYS A 90 4.65 5.19 7.62
C LYS A 90 6.14 5.11 7.95
N ALA A 91 6.62 3.94 8.41
CA ALA A 91 8.03 3.73 8.76
C ALA A 91 8.96 4.00 7.57
N LYS A 92 8.63 3.47 6.38
CA LYS A 92 9.44 3.70 5.17
C LYS A 92 9.40 5.14 4.68
N LYS A 93 8.25 5.82 4.77
CA LYS A 93 8.14 7.25 4.43
C LYS A 93 8.93 8.13 5.41
N SER A 94 8.89 7.82 6.71
CA SER A 94 9.67 8.56 7.70
C SER A 94 11.16 8.33 7.54
N GLU A 95 11.59 7.09 7.30
CA GLU A 95 13.00 6.74 7.04
C GLU A 95 13.58 7.61 5.91
N VAL A 96 12.89 7.65 4.76
CA VAL A 96 13.32 8.47 3.62
C VAL A 96 13.31 9.97 3.96
N ARG A 97 12.30 10.45 4.70
CA ARG A 97 12.23 11.87 5.10
C ARG A 97 13.40 12.25 6.00
N THR A 98 13.74 11.40 6.97
CA THR A 98 14.86 11.63 7.89
C THR A 98 16.19 11.65 7.14
N ARG A 99 16.48 10.64 6.30
CA ARG A 99 17.73 10.58 5.53
C ARG A 99 17.90 11.75 4.55
N ILE A 100 16.79 12.21 3.95
CA ILE A 100 16.82 13.41 3.11
C ILE A 100 17.10 14.66 3.96
N LYS A 101 16.48 14.78 5.14
CA LYS A 101 16.69 15.90 6.04
C LYS A 101 18.16 15.99 6.49
N THR A 102 18.76 14.89 6.90
CA THR A 102 20.17 14.85 7.34
C THR A 102 21.12 15.28 6.22
N VAL A 103 20.88 14.85 4.97
CA VAL A 103 21.68 15.30 3.81
C VAL A 103 21.51 16.80 3.57
N LEU A 104 20.30 17.33 3.67
CA LEU A 104 20.05 18.75 3.45
C LEU A 104 20.71 19.62 4.53
N GLU A 105 20.66 19.20 5.79
CA GLU A 105 21.35 19.88 6.90
C GLU A 105 22.87 19.90 6.67
N ALA A 106 23.46 18.76 6.29
CA ALA A 106 24.89 18.67 5.99
C ALA A 106 25.31 19.57 4.80
N LEU A 107 24.49 19.64 3.74
CA LEU A 107 24.74 20.53 2.60
C LEU A 107 24.60 22.01 2.96
N GLU A 108 23.66 22.35 3.85
CA GLU A 108 23.48 23.73 4.34
C GLU A 108 24.63 24.17 5.24
N THR A 109 25.17 23.28 6.07
CA THR A 109 26.38 23.57 6.86
C THR A 109 27.59 23.76 5.95
N LEU A 110 27.75 22.91 4.92
CA LEU A 110 28.87 23.01 3.99
C LEU A 110 28.84 24.33 3.21
N ARG A 111 27.65 24.72 2.71
CA ARG A 111 27.48 25.99 1.98
C ARG A 111 27.87 27.23 2.80
N LYS A 112 27.68 27.20 4.13
CA LYS A 112 27.98 28.33 5.02
C LYS A 112 29.47 28.41 5.39
N LYS A 113 30.16 27.28 5.42
CA LYS A 113 31.61 27.24 5.66
C LYS A 113 32.34 27.64 4.36
N THR A 114 33.31 28.52 4.47
CA THR A 114 34.14 28.96 3.33
C THR A 114 35.29 27.99 3.05
N ASP A 115 35.78 27.32 4.10
CA ASP A 115 36.93 26.43 4.04
C ASP A 115 36.46 24.98 4.07
N ALA A 116 35.88 24.54 2.95
CA ALA A 116 35.37 23.17 2.82
C ALA A 116 36.53 22.22 2.49
N GLU A 117 36.93 21.41 3.48
CA GLU A 117 37.92 20.36 3.28
C GLU A 117 37.35 19.18 2.48
N SER A 118 38.23 18.53 1.71
CA SER A 118 37.88 17.36 0.88
C SER A 118 37.24 16.20 1.67
N GLU A 119 37.56 16.09 2.96
CA GLU A 119 37.01 15.07 3.87
C GLU A 119 35.51 15.28 4.15
N GLU A 120 35.05 16.53 4.23
CA GLU A 120 33.63 16.83 4.48
C GLU A 120 32.76 16.37 3.28
N VAL A 121 33.29 16.50 2.06
CA VAL A 121 32.61 16.05 0.83
C VAL A 121 32.36 14.55 0.84
N VAL A 122 33.38 13.76 1.20
CA VAL A 122 33.26 12.29 1.28
C VAL A 122 32.21 11.87 2.30
N SER A 123 32.12 12.58 3.43
CA SER A 123 31.09 12.32 4.44
C SER A 123 29.67 12.57 3.90
N VAL A 124 29.48 13.66 3.16
CA VAL A 124 28.18 14.01 2.54
C VAL A 124 27.81 13.00 1.46
N GLU A 125 28.76 12.53 0.66
CA GLU A 125 28.51 11.52 -0.36
C GLU A 125 28.06 10.18 0.23
N LYS A 126 28.62 9.77 1.37
CA LYS A 126 28.14 8.60 2.12
C LYS A 126 26.68 8.79 2.54
N LEU A 127 26.31 9.94 3.09
CA LEU A 127 24.92 10.25 3.47
C LEU A 127 23.97 10.26 2.25
N ILE A 128 24.43 10.75 1.10
CA ILE A 128 23.67 10.71 -0.16
C ILE A 128 23.45 9.26 -0.61
N ALA A 129 24.47 8.41 -0.55
CA ALA A 129 24.37 7.00 -0.91
C ALA A 129 23.35 6.26 -0.03
N GLU A 130 23.36 6.52 1.28
CA GLU A 130 22.36 5.99 2.20
C GLU A 130 20.94 6.47 1.86
N ALA A 131 20.78 7.76 1.56
CA ALA A 131 19.50 8.33 1.17
C ALA A 131 18.98 7.70 -0.13
N TYR A 132 19.85 7.47 -1.13
CA TYR A 132 19.48 6.79 -2.37
C TYR A 132 19.06 5.34 -2.12
N SER A 133 19.81 4.61 -1.29
CA SER A 133 19.45 3.25 -0.88
C SER A 133 18.07 3.20 -0.22
N ALA A 134 17.77 4.13 0.69
CA ALA A 134 16.46 4.22 1.35
C ALA A 134 15.33 4.56 0.36
N ILE A 135 15.56 5.48 -0.57
CA ILE A 135 14.58 5.84 -1.61
C ILE A 135 14.27 4.63 -2.50
N ASP A 136 15.29 3.92 -2.97
CA ASP A 136 15.10 2.80 -3.89
C ASP A 136 14.46 1.59 -3.23
N LYS A 137 14.81 1.31 -1.97
CA LYS A 137 14.10 0.31 -1.16
C LYS A 137 12.62 0.67 -1.02
N ALA A 138 12.29 1.94 -0.78
CA ALA A 138 10.91 2.38 -0.69
C ALA A 138 10.15 2.30 -2.02
N VAL A 139 10.84 2.48 -3.15
CA VAL A 139 10.27 2.29 -4.51
C VAL A 139 10.06 0.81 -4.82
N LYS A 140 11.05 -0.06 -4.53
CA LYS A 140 10.97 -1.51 -4.75
C LYS A 140 9.79 -2.13 -4.01
N VAL A 141 9.54 -1.70 -2.78
CA VAL A 141 8.41 -2.19 -1.98
C VAL A 141 7.07 -1.53 -2.39
N GLY A 142 7.08 -0.49 -3.23
CA GLY A 142 5.87 0.20 -3.68
C GLY A 142 5.31 1.19 -2.65
N THR A 143 6.09 1.58 -1.64
CA THR A 143 5.70 2.67 -0.72
C THR A 143 5.76 4.03 -1.41
N LEU A 144 6.71 4.19 -2.34
CA LEU A 144 6.83 5.34 -3.23
C LEU A 144 6.67 4.91 -4.69
N HIS A 145 6.02 5.75 -5.48
CA HIS A 145 6.03 5.59 -6.93
C HIS A 145 7.41 5.92 -7.53
N ARG A 146 7.79 5.25 -8.63
CA ARG A 146 9.08 5.44 -9.32
C ARG A 146 9.40 6.91 -9.63
N ASN A 147 8.41 7.67 -10.11
CA ASN A 147 8.59 9.09 -10.43
C ASN A 147 8.83 9.92 -9.17
N THR A 148 8.21 9.56 -8.04
CA THR A 148 8.42 10.24 -6.76
C THR A 148 9.83 9.96 -6.23
N GLY A 149 10.33 8.73 -6.38
CA GLY A 149 11.73 8.40 -6.09
C GLY A 149 12.70 9.20 -6.96
N ALA A 150 12.49 9.22 -8.28
CA ALA A 150 13.31 9.97 -9.23
C ALA A 150 13.34 11.47 -8.92
N ARG A 151 12.20 12.09 -8.61
CA ARG A 151 12.14 13.51 -8.20
C ARG A 151 12.96 13.79 -6.93
N ARG A 152 12.92 12.88 -5.95
CA ARG A 152 13.70 13.04 -4.70
C ARG A 152 15.21 12.94 -4.95
N LYS A 153 15.65 11.98 -5.78
CA LYS A 153 17.06 11.88 -6.19
C LYS A 153 17.53 13.12 -6.96
N SER A 154 16.74 13.55 -7.95
CA SER A 154 17.02 14.75 -8.72
C SER A 154 17.17 15.99 -7.83
N ARG A 155 16.32 16.13 -6.80
CA ARG A 155 16.42 17.23 -5.84
C ARG A 155 17.75 17.23 -5.07
N LEU A 156 18.19 16.07 -4.58
CA LEU A 156 19.47 15.95 -3.86
C LEU A 156 20.66 16.25 -4.77
N ALA A 157 20.67 15.69 -5.98
CA ALA A 157 21.71 15.94 -6.97
C ALA A 157 21.82 17.43 -7.34
N ARG A 158 20.68 18.11 -7.57
CA ARG A 158 20.66 19.56 -7.84
C ARG A 158 21.23 20.37 -6.68
N ARG A 159 20.92 20.00 -5.44
CA ARG A 159 21.44 20.69 -4.25
C ARG A 159 22.94 20.47 -4.08
N LYS A 160 23.45 19.26 -4.31
CA LYS A 160 24.89 18.97 -4.31
C LYS A 160 25.62 19.87 -5.33
N LYS A 161 25.17 19.87 -6.58
CA LYS A 161 25.74 20.70 -7.66
C LYS A 161 25.75 22.19 -7.33
N ALA A 162 24.70 22.70 -6.69
CA ALA A 162 24.65 24.11 -6.29
C ALA A 162 25.72 24.47 -5.24
N VAL A 163 26.04 23.54 -4.34
CA VAL A 163 27.12 23.73 -3.35
C VAL A 163 28.49 23.65 -4.02
N GLU A 164 28.68 22.68 -4.93
CA GLU A 164 29.93 22.56 -5.72
C GLU A 164 30.22 23.83 -6.55
N ILE A 165 29.19 24.43 -7.17
CA ILE A 165 29.31 25.70 -7.90
C ILE A 165 29.66 26.85 -6.96
N HIS A 166 29.04 26.91 -5.77
CA HIS A 166 29.32 27.97 -4.79
C HIS A 166 30.77 27.96 -4.30
N HIS A 167 31.37 26.78 -4.16
CA HIS A 167 32.79 26.63 -3.79
C HIS A 167 33.74 26.66 -5.00
N GLY A 168 33.21 26.79 -6.23
CA GLY A 168 34.01 26.91 -7.45
C GLY A 168 34.63 25.61 -7.97
N TRP A 169 34.28 24.44 -7.42
CA TRP A 169 34.83 23.15 -7.86
C TRP A 169 34.22 22.65 -9.18
N TYR A 170 33.06 23.19 -9.55
CA TYR A 170 32.37 22.83 -10.78
C TYR A 170 31.82 24.08 -11.45
N VAL A 171 32.28 24.34 -12.68
CA VAL A 171 31.70 25.32 -13.58
C VAL A 171 31.05 24.56 -14.72
N PRO A 172 29.71 24.59 -14.87
CA PRO A 172 29.07 23.96 -16.00
C PRO A 172 29.58 24.62 -17.28
N ALA A 173 30.04 23.81 -18.23
CA ALA A 173 30.33 24.30 -19.58
C ALA A 173 29.07 24.99 -20.14
N PRO A 174 29.21 26.15 -20.80
CA PRO A 174 28.07 26.80 -21.45
C PRO A 174 27.47 25.82 -22.46
N ALA A 175 26.14 25.74 -22.50
CA ALA A 175 25.46 24.93 -23.49
C ALA A 175 25.96 25.37 -24.87
N THR A 176 26.54 24.44 -25.63
CA THR A 176 26.95 24.67 -27.01
C THR A 176 25.75 25.21 -27.77
N GLU A 177 25.82 26.50 -28.12
CA GLU A 177 24.93 27.15 -29.08
C GLU A 177 24.91 26.27 -30.33
N PRO A 178 23.76 25.71 -30.76
CA PRO A 178 23.70 24.98 -32.01
C PRO A 178 23.96 25.99 -33.14
N ASP A 179 25.11 25.83 -33.78
CA ASP A 179 25.61 26.69 -34.85
C ASP A 179 24.51 27.09 -35.85
N LEU A 180 24.16 28.37 -35.84
CA LEU A 180 23.34 29.04 -36.86
C LEU A 180 24.15 29.24 -38.15
N VAL A 181 24.65 28.16 -38.76
CA VAL A 181 25.26 28.21 -40.10
C VAL A 181 24.84 26.98 -40.92
N ALA A 182 23.56 26.98 -41.30
CA ALA A 182 23.08 26.25 -42.47
C ALA A 182 22.52 27.27 -43.47
N THR A 183 23.41 28.15 -43.96
CA THR A 183 23.24 28.90 -45.20
C THR A 183 24.24 28.36 -46.22
N ALA A 184 23.76 27.49 -47.12
CA ALA A 184 24.27 27.26 -48.47
C ALA A 184 23.24 26.44 -49.26
#